data_AF-A0A416VPY6-F1
#
_entry.id   AF-A0A416VPY6-F1
#
_cell.length_a   1.000
_cell.length_b   1.000
_cell.length_c   1.000
_cell.angle_alpha   90.00
_cell.angle_beta   90.00
_cell.angle_gamma   90.00
#
_symmetry.space_group_name_H-M   'P 1'
#
loop_
_entity.id
_entity.type
_entity.pdbx_description
1 polymer ?
#
loop_
_entity_poly.entity_id
_entity_poly.type
_entity_poly.pdbx_seq_one_letter_code
_entity_poly.pdbx_strand_id
1 'polypeptide(L)'
;MNDKTSALFKKNGLGNDIADFNKLMNELVNDCAYKAIFEYLKTKAPFDKVEYDPHMGEGTQFEGASGAANNTTLKFRDKDAMTIETLRHEIYHMYQHRYFGKVNLGENRHMIEFEERIYEDISAFVHYGGNVDEVLKSGHGFYCIYPGLSKYETEYYAFLNKITINGAKYGTLTDEEFYHWATVFGETSRTYPNSSYDYSVKYTPSINDLLRSAKQVCDK
;
A
#
# COMPACT_ATOMS: atom_id res chain seq x y z
N MET A 1 4.64 -20.57 12.66
CA MET A 1 3.88 -19.60 11.85
C MET A 1 2.40 -19.94 11.98
N ASN A 2 1.49 -18.96 11.92
CA ASN A 2 0.06 -19.25 11.84
C ASN A 2 -0.36 -19.57 10.38
N ASP A 3 -1.61 -19.97 10.17
CA ASP A 3 -2.11 -20.35 8.84
C ASP A 3 -2.02 -19.20 7.82
N LYS A 4 -2.28 -17.96 8.24
CA LYS A 4 -2.25 -16.79 7.36
C LYS A 4 -0.84 -16.46 6.89
N THR A 5 0.13 -16.44 7.81
CA THR A 5 1.54 -16.23 7.51
C THR A 5 2.08 -17.36 6.62
N SER A 6 1.72 -18.60 6.91
CA SER A 6 2.16 -19.77 6.12
C SER A 6 1.53 -19.81 4.72
N ALA A 7 0.37 -19.17 4.53
CA ALA A 7 -0.25 -19.02 3.22
C ALA A 7 0.56 -18.06 2.31
N LEU A 8 1.28 -17.10 2.88
CA LEU A 8 2.07 -16.13 2.12
C LEU A 8 3.56 -16.43 2.09
N PHE A 9 4.15 -17.04 3.13
CA PHE A 9 5.59 -17.21 3.28
C PHE A 9 5.99 -18.66 3.54
N LYS A 10 7.02 -19.13 2.85
CA LYS A 10 7.55 -20.50 3.03
C LYS A 10 8.39 -20.65 4.30
N LYS A 11 9.09 -19.61 4.75
CA LYS A 11 10.03 -19.67 5.87
C LYS A 11 9.90 -18.49 6.83
N ASN A 12 10.16 -18.77 8.11
CA ASN A 12 10.27 -17.79 9.19
C ASN A 12 11.74 -17.45 9.45
N GLY A 13 12.15 -16.22 9.17
CA GLY A 13 13.43 -15.62 9.56
C GLY A 13 13.33 -14.59 10.68
N LEU A 14 12.14 -14.37 11.27
CA LEU A 14 11.91 -13.46 12.41
C LEU A 14 12.17 -14.14 13.77
N GLY A 15 12.48 -15.43 13.78
CA GLY A 15 12.72 -16.19 15.02
C GLY A 15 11.51 -16.16 15.96
N ASN A 16 11.73 -15.73 17.20
CA ASN A 16 10.72 -15.68 18.25
C ASN A 16 9.68 -14.56 18.04
N ASP A 17 10.01 -13.52 17.28
CA ASP A 17 9.10 -12.38 17.03
C ASP A 17 8.01 -12.70 16.00
N ILE A 18 8.00 -13.91 15.43
CA ILE A 18 6.95 -14.37 14.53
C ILE A 18 5.56 -14.30 15.17
N ALA A 19 5.46 -14.35 16.50
CA ALA A 19 4.20 -14.19 17.22
C ALA A 19 3.63 -12.77 17.07
N ASP A 20 4.49 -11.75 17.08
CA ASP A 20 4.07 -10.35 16.90
C ASP A 20 3.73 -10.09 15.43
N PHE A 21 4.52 -10.61 14.48
CA PHE A 21 4.16 -10.59 13.06
C PHE A 21 2.80 -11.24 12.79
N ASN A 22 2.50 -12.38 13.43
CA ASN A 22 1.19 -13.04 13.29
C ASN A 22 0.03 -12.17 13.80
N LYS A 23 0.25 -11.31 14.81
CA LYS A 23 -0.77 -10.35 15.27
C LYS A 23 -1.02 -9.29 14.20
N LEU A 24 0.04 -8.72 13.63
CA LEU A 24 -0.07 -7.74 12.55
C LEU A 24 -0.75 -8.34 11.31
N MET A 25 -0.42 -9.57 10.93
CA MET A 25 -1.11 -10.27 9.85
C MET A 25 -2.60 -10.49 10.14
N ASN A 26 -2.98 -10.71 11.40
CA ASN A 26 -4.39 -10.81 11.79
C ASN A 26 -5.10 -9.46 11.74
N GLU A 27 -4.43 -8.38 12.14
CA GLU A 27 -4.95 -7.02 12.04
C GLU A 27 -5.14 -6.62 10.56
N LEU A 28 -4.12 -6.87 9.73
CA LEU A 28 -4.14 -6.65 8.29
C LEU A 28 -5.33 -7.32 7.59
N VAL A 29 -5.63 -8.58 7.92
CA VAL A 29 -6.75 -9.29 7.28
C VAL A 29 -8.12 -8.99 7.90
N ASN A 30 -8.17 -8.30 9.04
CA ASN A 30 -9.41 -7.79 9.61
C ASN A 30 -9.81 -6.47 8.96
N ASP A 31 -8.84 -5.72 8.43
CA ASP A 31 -9.08 -4.64 7.50
C ASP A 31 -9.58 -5.22 6.16
N CYS A 32 -10.79 -4.87 5.76
CA CYS A 32 -11.43 -5.47 4.60
C CYS A 32 -10.72 -5.13 3.27
N ALA A 33 -10.07 -3.97 3.18
CA ALA A 33 -9.32 -3.56 1.98
C ALA A 33 -8.06 -4.41 1.83
N TYR A 34 -7.32 -4.61 2.92
CA TYR A 34 -6.12 -5.43 2.92
C TYR A 34 -6.41 -6.93 2.93
N LYS A 35 -7.58 -7.34 3.43
CA LYS A 35 -8.10 -8.69 3.24
C LYS A 35 -8.24 -9.04 1.76
N ALA A 36 -8.68 -8.12 0.91
CA ALA A 36 -8.76 -8.37 -0.53
C ALA A 36 -7.36 -8.66 -1.13
N ILE A 37 -6.34 -7.91 -0.71
CA ILE A 37 -4.94 -8.16 -1.10
C ILE A 37 -4.47 -9.53 -0.63
N PHE A 38 -4.73 -9.88 0.64
CA PHE A 38 -4.38 -11.19 1.19
C PHE A 38 -5.04 -12.35 0.41
N GLU A 39 -6.34 -12.22 0.14
CA GLU A 39 -7.13 -13.21 -0.59
C GLU A 39 -6.65 -13.40 -2.03
N TYR A 40 -6.13 -12.34 -2.67
CA TYR A 40 -5.45 -12.45 -3.96
C TYR A 40 -4.11 -13.18 -3.82
N LEU A 41 -3.24 -12.72 -2.90
CA LEU A 41 -1.87 -13.21 -2.77
C LEU A 41 -1.81 -14.70 -2.40
N LYS A 42 -2.73 -15.21 -1.57
CA LYS A 42 -2.79 -16.63 -1.21
C LYS A 42 -3.08 -17.57 -2.39
N THR A 43 -3.63 -17.06 -3.49
CA THR A 43 -3.87 -17.85 -4.72
C THR A 43 -2.62 -17.94 -5.60
N LYS A 44 -1.57 -17.21 -5.26
CA LYS A 44 -0.29 -17.18 -5.99
C LYS A 44 0.73 -18.05 -5.28
N ALA A 45 1.87 -18.28 -5.94
CA ALA A 45 2.99 -18.96 -5.29
C ALA A 45 3.44 -18.18 -4.05
N PRO A 46 3.64 -18.84 -2.89
CA PRO A 46 4.13 -18.17 -1.69
C PRO A 46 5.50 -17.51 -1.92
N PHE A 47 5.72 -16.44 -1.19
CA PHE A 47 7.00 -15.76 -1.03
C PHE A 47 7.97 -16.65 -0.22
N ASP A 48 9.26 -16.43 -0.40
CA ASP A 48 10.29 -17.35 0.10
C ASP A 48 10.47 -17.26 1.62
N LYS A 49 10.49 -16.05 2.18
CA LYS A 49 10.61 -15.86 3.64
C LYS A 49 10.19 -14.47 4.10
N VAL A 50 10.00 -14.33 5.40
CA VAL A 50 9.94 -13.06 6.13
C VAL A 50 11.07 -13.02 7.14
N GLU A 51 11.86 -11.95 7.22
CA GLU A 51 13.05 -11.90 8.08
C GLU A 51 13.43 -10.50 8.58
N TYR A 52 14.39 -10.45 9.51
CA TYR A 52 15.10 -9.21 9.82
C TYR A 52 16.35 -9.06 8.96
N ASP A 53 16.65 -7.82 8.58
CA ASP A 53 17.88 -7.42 7.92
C ASP A 53 18.38 -6.11 8.56
N PRO A 54 19.29 -6.17 9.55
CA PRO A 54 19.69 -5.00 10.32
C PRO A 54 20.49 -3.97 9.50
N HIS A 55 21.01 -4.36 8.33
CA HIS A 55 21.71 -3.46 7.41
C HIS A 55 20.76 -2.72 6.46
N MET A 56 19.46 -2.99 6.55
CA MET A 56 18.46 -2.33 5.74
C MET A 56 18.33 -0.86 6.13
N GLY A 57 18.40 0.01 5.13
CA GLY A 57 18.31 1.45 5.33
C GLY A 57 19.65 2.12 5.64
N GLU A 58 20.75 1.36 5.79
CA GLU A 58 22.09 1.96 5.93
C GLU A 58 22.40 2.86 4.71
N GLY A 59 22.50 4.17 4.95
CA GLY A 59 22.78 5.17 3.92
C GLY A 59 21.58 5.60 3.07
N THR A 60 20.34 5.24 3.44
CA THR A 60 19.13 5.68 2.73
C THR A 60 18.16 6.39 3.67
N GLN A 61 17.34 7.30 3.12
CA GLN A 61 16.29 8.02 3.85
C GLN A 61 15.05 7.17 4.20
N PHE A 62 15.04 5.87 3.87
CA PHE A 62 13.89 4.99 4.00
C PHE A 62 14.07 4.10 5.23
N GLU A 63 13.31 4.38 6.29
CA GLU A 63 13.42 3.65 7.55
C GLU A 63 12.38 2.53 7.66
N GLY A 64 12.88 1.31 7.88
CA GLY A 64 12.18 0.31 8.70
C GLY A 64 11.84 -1.02 8.02
N ALA A 65 11.44 -1.04 6.75
CA ALA A 65 11.23 -2.29 6.04
C ALA A 65 11.45 -2.15 4.54
N SER A 66 11.52 -3.32 3.89
CA SER A 66 11.49 -3.43 2.44
C SER A 66 10.90 -4.77 2.02
N GLY A 67 9.94 -4.67 1.11
CA GLY A 67 9.38 -5.71 0.28
C GLY A 67 9.66 -5.30 -1.15
N ALA A 68 10.94 -5.41 -1.57
CA ALA A 68 11.28 -5.02 -2.93
C ALA A 68 10.50 -5.90 -3.93
N ALA A 69 9.72 -5.26 -4.80
CA ALA A 69 9.71 -5.46 -6.24
C ALA A 69 10.15 -6.76 -6.93
N ASN A 70 11.38 -7.20 -6.68
CA ASN A 70 12.04 -8.34 -7.31
C ASN A 70 12.44 -9.39 -6.26
N ASN A 71 12.19 -9.09 -4.99
CA ASN A 71 12.55 -9.84 -3.83
C ASN A 71 11.34 -10.66 -3.40
N THR A 72 11.52 -11.97 -3.36
CA THR A 72 10.55 -12.90 -2.80
C THR A 72 10.58 -12.92 -1.27
N THR A 73 11.24 -11.94 -0.63
CA THR A 73 11.42 -11.84 0.81
C THR A 73 10.87 -10.51 1.33
N LEU A 74 10.02 -10.58 2.34
CA LEU A 74 9.66 -9.42 3.16
C LEU A 74 10.71 -9.24 4.25
N LYS A 75 11.31 -8.06 4.35
CA LYS A 75 12.32 -7.78 5.35
C LYS A 75 11.88 -6.61 6.23
N PHE A 76 12.18 -6.71 7.52
CA PHE A 76 12.15 -5.59 8.47
C PHE A 76 13.56 -5.29 8.96
N ARG A 77 13.90 -4.03 9.26
CA ARG A 77 15.22 -3.68 9.81
C ARG A 77 15.43 -4.35 11.18
N ASP A 78 14.42 -4.17 12.02
CA ASP A 78 14.36 -4.63 13.40
C ASP A 78 12.90 -4.77 13.83
N LYS A 79 12.69 -5.13 15.10
CA LYS A 79 11.37 -5.30 15.68
C LYS A 79 10.55 -4.01 15.72
N ASP A 80 11.20 -2.87 15.95
CA ASP A 80 10.52 -1.59 16.08
C ASP A 80 9.93 -1.14 14.75
N ALA A 81 10.60 -1.50 13.66
CA ALA A 81 10.10 -1.25 12.32
C ALA A 81 9.02 -2.23 11.84
N MET A 82 8.77 -3.32 12.57
CA MET A 82 7.70 -4.28 12.27
C MET A 82 6.36 -3.74 12.78
N THR A 83 5.80 -2.76 12.06
CA THR A 83 4.51 -2.11 12.38
C THR A 83 3.41 -2.51 11.41
N ILE A 84 2.15 -2.20 11.73
CA ILE A 84 1.01 -2.45 10.83
C ILE A 84 1.07 -1.58 9.57
N GLU A 85 1.49 -0.32 9.70
CA GLU A 85 1.65 0.62 8.57
C GLU A 85 2.71 0.11 7.61
N THR A 86 3.86 -0.30 8.16
CA THR A 86 4.94 -0.90 7.38
C THR A 86 4.51 -2.19 6.70
N LEU A 87 3.75 -3.05 7.40
CA LEU A 87 3.23 -4.28 6.81
C LEU A 87 2.24 -4.01 5.67
N ARG A 88 1.34 -3.03 5.84
CA ARG A 88 0.38 -2.61 4.81
C ARG A 88 1.09 -2.16 3.54
N HIS A 89 2.05 -1.26 3.69
CA HIS A 89 2.88 -0.74 2.60
C HIS A 89 3.57 -1.87 1.83
N GLU A 90 4.29 -2.75 2.53
CA GLU A 90 5.07 -3.79 1.86
C GLU A 90 4.20 -4.91 1.27
N ILE A 91 3.07 -5.26 1.91
CA ILE A 91 2.13 -6.23 1.33
C ILE A 91 1.49 -5.70 0.06
N TYR A 92 1.27 -4.38 -0.06
CA TYR A 92 0.84 -3.77 -1.30
C TYR A 92 1.88 -3.93 -2.41
N HIS A 93 3.16 -3.65 -2.12
CA HIS A 93 4.24 -3.88 -3.09
C HIS A 93 4.38 -5.35 -3.50
N MET A 94 4.16 -6.27 -2.57
CA MET A 94 4.10 -7.70 -2.86
C MET A 94 2.91 -8.05 -3.77
N TYR A 95 1.76 -7.39 -3.63
CA TYR A 95 0.64 -7.49 -4.59
C TYR A 95 1.04 -7.01 -5.98
N GLN A 96 1.59 -5.80 -6.10
CA GLN A 96 2.02 -5.24 -7.39
C GLN A 96 3.01 -6.17 -8.09
N HIS A 97 3.97 -6.73 -7.35
CA HIS A 97 4.89 -7.74 -7.89
C HIS A 97 4.18 -8.96 -8.48
N ARG A 98 3.13 -9.47 -7.81
CA ARG A 98 2.39 -10.63 -8.33
C ARG A 98 1.43 -10.26 -9.45
N TYR A 99 0.87 -9.05 -9.43
CA TYR A 99 -0.08 -8.58 -10.43
C TYR A 99 0.62 -8.27 -11.77
N PHE A 100 1.64 -7.43 -11.75
CA PHE A 100 2.36 -7.06 -12.96
C PHE A 100 3.42 -8.09 -13.37
N GLY A 101 3.81 -8.98 -12.45
CA GLY A 101 4.93 -9.90 -12.62
C GLY A 101 6.28 -9.23 -12.30
N LYS A 102 7.36 -9.68 -12.96
CA LYS A 102 8.72 -9.14 -12.78
C LYS A 102 8.89 -7.73 -13.39
N VAL A 103 7.97 -6.80 -13.15
CA VAL A 103 8.22 -5.40 -13.51
C VAL A 103 9.46 -4.93 -12.77
N ASN A 104 10.36 -4.27 -13.50
CA ASN A 104 11.53 -3.64 -12.91
C ASN A 104 11.07 -2.42 -12.11
N LEU A 105 10.63 -2.64 -10.87
CA LEU A 105 10.12 -1.56 -10.03
C LEU A 105 11.22 -0.54 -9.66
N GLY A 106 12.50 -0.84 -9.92
CA GLY A 106 13.58 0.13 -9.76
C GLY A 106 13.48 1.32 -10.71
N GLU A 107 13.02 1.09 -11.94
CA GLU A 107 12.86 2.14 -12.96
C GLU A 107 11.54 2.92 -12.80
N ASN A 108 10.53 2.30 -12.18
CA ASN A 108 9.18 2.86 -12.02
C ASN A 108 8.78 3.12 -10.57
N ARG A 109 9.76 3.20 -9.65
CA ARG A 109 9.55 3.27 -8.20
C ARG A 109 8.52 4.33 -7.82
N HIS A 110 8.61 5.52 -8.41
CA HIS A 110 7.70 6.62 -8.10
C HIS A 110 6.22 6.31 -8.38
N MET A 111 5.92 5.63 -9.50
CA MET A 111 4.55 5.26 -9.86
C MET A 111 3.98 4.19 -8.93
N ILE A 112 4.84 3.28 -8.50
CA ILE A 112 4.48 2.14 -7.67
C ILE A 112 4.17 2.59 -6.25
N GLU A 113 4.98 3.50 -5.73
CA GLU A 113 4.78 4.15 -4.44
C GLU A 113 3.53 5.04 -4.49
N PHE A 114 3.34 5.80 -5.59
CA PHE A 114 2.10 6.56 -5.78
C PHE A 114 0.86 5.67 -5.79
N GLU A 115 0.87 4.58 -6.56
CA GLU A 115 -0.24 3.63 -6.64
C GLU A 115 -0.61 3.06 -5.27
N GLU A 116 0.40 2.77 -4.45
CA GLU A 116 0.22 2.34 -3.07
C GLU A 116 -0.40 3.45 -2.21
N ARG A 117 0.12 4.67 -2.25
CA ARG A 117 -0.41 5.81 -1.48
C ARG A 117 -1.86 6.15 -1.82
N ILE A 118 -2.20 6.22 -3.11
CA ILE A 118 -3.57 6.55 -3.51
C ILE A 118 -4.55 5.43 -3.15
N TYR A 119 -4.13 4.16 -3.17
CA TYR A 119 -4.96 3.07 -2.67
C TYR A 119 -5.17 3.13 -1.16
N GLU A 120 -4.11 3.43 -0.40
CA GLU A 120 -4.18 3.57 1.05
C GLU A 120 -5.14 4.72 1.45
N ASP A 121 -4.99 5.88 0.81
CA ASP A 121 -5.85 7.05 1.05
C ASP A 121 -7.32 6.75 0.73
N ILE A 122 -7.61 6.08 -0.40
CA ILE A 122 -8.98 5.67 -0.77
C ILE A 122 -9.53 4.69 0.26
N SER A 123 -8.72 3.72 0.69
CA SER A 123 -9.14 2.68 1.64
C SER A 123 -9.43 3.27 3.02
N ALA A 124 -8.56 4.16 3.51
CA ALA A 124 -8.78 4.88 4.76
C ALA A 124 -10.04 5.76 4.67
N PHE A 125 -10.23 6.47 3.55
CA PHE A 125 -11.39 7.33 3.37
C PHE A 125 -12.71 6.55 3.38
N VAL A 126 -12.75 5.36 2.78
CA VAL A 126 -13.92 4.46 2.88
C VAL A 126 -14.09 3.92 4.30
N HIS A 127 -12.99 3.50 4.95
CA HIS A 127 -13.04 2.95 6.32
C HIS A 127 -13.67 3.93 7.32
N TYR A 128 -13.35 5.22 7.19
CA TYR A 128 -13.88 6.28 8.05
C TYR A 128 -15.13 6.97 7.48
N GLY A 129 -15.81 6.37 6.50
CA GLY A 129 -17.08 6.88 5.97
C GLY A 129 -16.99 8.29 5.39
N GLY A 130 -15.84 8.65 4.82
CA GLY A 130 -15.57 9.95 4.22
C GLY A 130 -15.25 11.06 5.23
N ASN A 131 -15.07 10.72 6.50
CA ASN A 131 -14.74 11.67 7.55
C ASN A 131 -13.24 11.97 7.56
N VAL A 132 -12.85 13.06 6.90
CA VAL A 132 -11.46 13.58 6.85
C VAL A 132 -10.86 13.70 8.26
N ASP A 133 -11.58 14.26 9.22
CA ASP A 133 -11.05 14.47 10.56
C ASP A 133 -10.72 13.16 11.29
N GLU A 134 -11.51 12.11 11.06
CA GLU A 134 -11.25 10.79 11.62
C GLU A 134 -10.06 10.10 10.95
N VAL A 135 -9.93 10.22 9.63
CA VAL A 135 -8.73 9.76 8.90
C VAL A 135 -7.48 10.39 9.50
N LEU A 136 -7.47 11.72 9.69
CA LEU A 136 -6.31 12.43 10.25
C LEU A 136 -6.02 12.04 11.70
N LYS A 137 -7.05 11.88 12.54
CA LYS A 137 -6.90 11.46 13.94
C LYS A 137 -6.37 10.04 14.09
N SER A 138 -6.62 9.17 13.12
CA SER A 138 -6.18 7.77 13.15
C SER A 138 -4.67 7.58 12.99
N GLY A 139 -3.95 8.63 12.56
CA GLY A 139 -2.53 8.53 12.22
C GLY A 139 -2.28 8.04 10.78
N HIS A 140 -3.31 7.54 10.07
CA HIS A 140 -3.19 7.18 8.66
C HIS A 140 -2.84 8.39 7.77
N GLY A 141 -3.27 9.60 8.12
CA GLY A 141 -3.02 10.77 7.27
C GLY A 141 -3.55 10.60 5.85
N PHE A 142 -3.30 11.58 4.99
CA PHE A 142 -3.33 11.36 3.54
C PHE A 142 -1.89 11.36 3.08
N TYR A 143 -1.45 10.30 2.43
CA TYR A 143 -0.07 10.15 2.01
C TYR A 143 0.16 10.70 0.60
N CYS A 144 -0.89 10.80 -0.23
CA CYS A 144 -0.77 11.44 -1.53
C CYS A 144 -0.51 12.95 -1.39
N ILE A 145 -1.10 13.60 -0.39
CA ILE A 145 -0.93 15.02 -0.09
C ILE A 145 -0.84 15.26 1.41
N TYR A 146 0.04 16.17 1.85
CA TYR A 146 0.13 16.52 3.26
C TYR A 146 -0.92 17.60 3.63
N PRO A 147 -1.90 17.31 4.52
CA PRO A 147 -2.95 18.24 4.91
C PRO A 147 -2.38 19.53 5.52
N GLY A 148 -2.94 20.68 5.16
CA GLY A 148 -2.47 21.99 5.61
C GLY A 148 -1.17 22.48 4.97
N LEU A 149 -0.48 21.65 4.17
CA LEU A 149 0.73 22.04 3.43
C LEU A 149 0.54 21.99 1.91
N SER A 150 -0.49 21.30 1.40
CA SER A 150 -0.77 21.18 -0.03
C SER A 150 -1.89 22.11 -0.48
N LYS A 151 -1.68 22.85 -1.57
CA LYS A 151 -2.72 23.66 -2.22
C LYS A 151 -3.83 22.83 -2.89
N TYR A 152 -3.60 21.53 -3.09
CA TYR A 152 -4.52 20.61 -3.76
C TYR A 152 -5.49 19.93 -2.79
N GLU A 153 -5.47 20.28 -1.50
CA GLU A 153 -6.24 19.60 -0.46
C GLU A 153 -7.74 19.52 -0.75
N THR A 154 -8.38 20.66 -1.06
CA THR A 154 -9.81 20.70 -1.39
C THR A 154 -10.14 19.87 -2.63
N GLU A 155 -9.29 19.92 -3.65
CA GLU A 155 -9.46 19.14 -4.89
C GLU A 155 -9.33 17.63 -4.62
N TYR A 156 -8.38 17.25 -3.75
CA TYR A 156 -8.15 15.85 -3.40
C TYR A 156 -9.31 15.28 -2.61
N TYR A 157 -9.84 16.01 -1.64
CA TYR A 157 -11.02 15.57 -0.90
C TYR A 157 -12.25 15.49 -1.82
N ALA A 158 -12.41 16.39 -2.79
CA ALA A 158 -13.48 16.29 -3.77
C ALA A 158 -13.33 15.03 -4.65
N PHE A 159 -12.10 14.70 -5.07
CA PHE A 159 -11.79 13.48 -5.78
C PHE A 159 -12.10 12.24 -4.94
N LEU A 160 -11.63 12.18 -3.69
CA LEU A 160 -11.88 11.05 -2.78
C LEU A 160 -13.38 10.87 -2.56
N ASN A 161 -14.14 11.94 -2.33
CA ASN A 161 -15.60 11.90 -2.23
C ASN A 161 -16.25 11.36 -3.51
N LYS A 162 -15.81 11.81 -4.69
CA LYS A 162 -16.33 11.33 -5.97
C LYS A 162 -16.10 9.83 -6.14
N ILE A 163 -14.87 9.37 -5.94
CA ILE A 163 -14.50 7.97 -6.22
C ILE A 163 -15.03 7.00 -5.16
N THR A 164 -15.21 7.47 -3.94
CA THR A 164 -15.70 6.62 -2.83
C THR A 164 -17.20 6.76 -2.56
N ILE A 165 -17.93 7.53 -3.37
CA ILE A 165 -19.34 7.87 -3.12
C ILE A 165 -19.50 8.43 -1.69
N ASN A 166 -18.73 9.48 -1.38
CA ASN A 166 -18.62 10.11 -0.07
C ASN A 166 -18.22 9.13 1.05
N GLY A 167 -17.23 8.28 0.78
CA GLY A 167 -16.72 7.27 1.71
C GLY A 167 -17.62 6.06 1.89
N ALA A 168 -18.75 5.97 1.19
CA ALA A 168 -19.68 4.86 1.36
C ALA A 168 -19.20 3.56 0.70
N LYS A 169 -18.53 3.63 -0.46
CA LYS A 169 -18.18 2.46 -1.30
C LYS A 169 -16.98 2.71 -2.18
N TYR A 170 -16.23 1.66 -2.49
CA TYR A 170 -15.18 1.74 -3.50
C TYR A 170 -15.77 1.95 -4.91
N GLY A 171 -15.17 2.90 -5.65
CA GLY A 171 -15.43 3.18 -7.06
C GLY A 171 -14.29 2.74 -7.97
N THR A 172 -14.09 3.47 -9.08
CA THR A 172 -13.12 3.15 -10.13
C THR A 172 -12.38 4.42 -10.53
N LEU A 173 -11.05 4.34 -10.63
CA LEU A 173 -10.21 5.42 -11.15
C LEU A 173 -10.22 5.39 -12.68
N THR A 174 -10.36 6.56 -13.29
CA THR A 174 -10.00 6.75 -14.69
C THR A 174 -8.49 6.93 -14.83
N ASP A 175 -7.96 6.67 -16.03
CA ASP A 175 -6.55 6.96 -16.35
C ASP A 175 -6.22 8.45 -16.15
N GLU A 176 -7.15 9.34 -16.51
CA GLU A 176 -6.99 10.79 -16.34
C GLU A 176 -6.86 11.20 -14.86
N GLU A 177 -7.73 10.69 -14.00
CA GLU A 177 -7.66 10.94 -12.55
C GLU A 177 -6.36 10.39 -11.96
N PHE A 178 -5.99 9.17 -12.34
CA PHE A 178 -4.76 8.54 -11.86
C PHE A 178 -3.53 9.36 -12.26
N TYR A 179 -3.42 9.80 -13.52
CA TYR A 179 -2.29 10.60 -13.98
C TYR A 179 -2.26 12.01 -13.39
N HIS A 180 -3.43 12.65 -13.19
CA HIS A 180 -3.51 13.92 -12.50
C HIS A 180 -2.94 13.82 -11.07
N TRP A 181 -3.38 12.82 -10.29
CA TRP A 181 -2.91 12.64 -8.93
C TRP A 181 -1.46 12.16 -8.85
N ALA A 182 -0.98 11.39 -9.84
CA ALA A 182 0.43 11.07 -9.95
C ALA A 182 1.27 12.34 -10.10
N THR A 183 0.87 13.25 -11.00
CA THR A 183 1.55 14.54 -11.17
C THR A 183 1.52 15.37 -9.88
N VAL A 184 0.37 15.46 -9.20
CA VAL A 184 0.28 16.17 -7.91
C VAL A 184 1.20 15.54 -6.86
N PHE A 185 1.22 14.20 -6.75
CA PHE A 185 2.10 13.49 -5.83
C PHE A 185 3.58 13.82 -6.08
N GLY A 186 4.02 13.90 -7.34
CA GLY A 186 5.38 14.29 -7.70
C GLY A 186 5.72 15.75 -7.36
N GLU A 187 4.73 16.64 -7.28
CA GLU A 187 4.89 18.03 -6.85
C GLU A 187 4.93 18.17 -5.32
N THR A 188 4.15 17.36 -4.60
CA THR A 188 3.96 17.51 -3.15
C THR A 188 4.80 16.56 -2.31
N SER A 189 5.27 15.45 -2.89
CA SER A 189 6.07 14.45 -2.18
C SER A 189 7.46 14.99 -1.87
N ARG A 190 7.81 15.03 -0.58
CA ARG A 190 9.17 15.36 -0.13
C ARG A 190 10.17 14.26 -0.48
N THR A 191 9.68 13.01 -0.56
CA THR A 191 10.49 11.81 -0.78
C THR A 191 10.73 11.57 -2.26
N TYR A 192 9.77 11.96 -3.12
CA TYR A 192 9.80 11.72 -4.56
C TYR A 192 9.56 13.01 -5.39
N PRO A 193 10.28 14.12 -5.14
CA PRO A 193 10.06 15.38 -5.85
C PRO A 193 10.47 15.30 -7.32
N ASN A 194 9.72 15.94 -8.21
CA ASN A 194 10.00 16.04 -9.65
C ASN A 194 10.20 14.68 -10.34
N SER A 195 9.51 13.66 -9.84
CA SER A 195 9.62 12.31 -10.38
C SER A 195 9.10 12.25 -11.82
N SER A 196 9.90 11.65 -12.72
CA SER A 196 9.45 11.35 -14.07
C SER A 196 8.64 10.05 -14.05
N TYR A 197 7.53 10.05 -14.79
CA TYR A 197 6.58 8.95 -14.82
C TYR A 197 6.56 8.30 -16.20
N ASP A 198 6.69 6.97 -16.26
CA ASP A 198 6.47 6.23 -17.51
C ASP A 198 4.97 5.99 -17.72
N TYR A 199 4.35 6.92 -18.44
CA TYR A 199 2.94 6.86 -18.83
C TYR A 199 2.64 5.75 -19.86
N SER A 200 3.64 5.05 -20.39
CA SER A 200 3.41 3.91 -21.30
C SER A 200 2.94 2.65 -20.56
N VAL A 201 3.20 2.57 -19.25
CA VAL A 201 2.69 1.50 -18.38
C VAL A 201 1.29 1.89 -17.86
N LYS A 202 0.33 0.98 -18.05
CA LYS A 202 -1.02 1.13 -17.50
C LYS A 202 -1.05 0.63 -16.06
N TYR A 203 -0.97 1.54 -15.11
CA TYR A 203 -1.07 1.26 -13.66
C TYR A 203 -2.51 1.24 -13.16
N THR A 204 -3.42 1.99 -13.79
CA THR A 204 -4.84 2.05 -13.43
C THR A 204 -5.55 0.68 -13.36
N PRO A 205 -5.22 -0.34 -14.19
CA PRO A 205 -5.81 -1.67 -14.08
C PRO A 205 -5.54 -2.37 -12.73
N SER A 206 -4.32 -2.30 -12.18
CA SER A 206 -3.99 -3.03 -10.94
C SER A 206 -4.72 -2.46 -9.74
N ILE A 207 -4.77 -1.14 -9.63
CA ILE A 207 -5.49 -0.46 -8.56
C ILE A 207 -7.00 -0.67 -8.70
N ASN A 208 -7.56 -0.59 -9.91
CA ASN A 208 -8.98 -0.84 -10.12
C ASN A 208 -9.39 -2.30 -9.82
N ASP A 209 -8.51 -3.26 -10.09
CA ASP A 209 -8.75 -4.65 -9.70
C ASP A 209 -8.74 -4.85 -8.18
N LEU A 210 -7.86 -4.13 -7.46
CA LEU A 210 -7.91 -4.10 -6.00
C LEU A 210 -9.17 -3.41 -5.48
N LEU A 211 -9.51 -2.22 -5.98
CA LEU A 211 -10.70 -1.48 -5.54
C LEU A 211 -11.99 -2.30 -5.76
N ARG A 212 -12.06 -3.03 -6.87
CA ARG A 212 -13.16 -3.97 -7.14
C ARG A 212 -13.17 -5.15 -6.16
N SER A 213 -12.01 -5.69 -5.81
CA SER A 213 -11.89 -6.78 -4.85
C SER A 213 -12.24 -6.30 -3.43
N ALA A 214 -11.75 -5.12 -3.02
CA ALA A 214 -12.10 -4.45 -1.78
C ALA A 214 -13.60 -4.20 -1.72
N LYS A 215 -14.22 -3.67 -2.79
CA LYS A 215 -15.68 -3.54 -2.91
C LYS A 215 -16.43 -4.83 -2.59
N GLN A 216 -16.00 -5.95 -3.18
CA GLN A 216 -16.65 -7.24 -2.97
C GLN A 216 -16.48 -7.78 -1.54
N VAL A 217 -15.41 -7.40 -0.85
CA VAL A 217 -15.10 -7.88 0.50
C VAL A 217 -15.69 -6.95 1.58
N CYS A 218 -15.65 -5.64 1.35
CA CYS A 218 -16.02 -4.58 2.28
C CYS A 218 -17.50 -4.16 2.22
N ASP A 219 -18.11 -4.09 1.04
CA ASP A 219 -19.50 -3.58 0.87
C ASP A 219 -20.57 -4.64 1.26
N LYS A 220 -20.22 -5.68 2.02
CA LYS A 220 -21.10 -6.81 2.38
C LYS A 220 -21.97 -6.56 3.59
#